data_AF-A0A975W153-F1
#
_entry.id   AF-A0A975W153-F1
#
_cell.length_a   1.000
_cell.length_b   1.000
_cell.length_c   1.000
_cell.angle_alpha   90.00
_cell.angle_beta   90.00
_cell.angle_gamma   90.00
#
_symmetry.space_group_name_H-M   'P 1'
#
loop_
_entity.id
_entity.type
_entity.pdbx_description
1 polymer ?
#
loop_
_entity_poly.entity_id
_entity_poly.type
_entity_poly.pdbx_seq_one_letter_code
_entity_poly.pdbx_strand_id
1 'polypeptide(L)'
;MSVIAEATRKLDHTACGASILDSLAARAGQHLAPRTPEDALEPLPLPAAIRRAEVLLKPEIDAGSDGYPTDALGPLAQVACDLAYGAQVSPAMAGQSFLAAAALLAQSRANVRTIDGGVRPLSLYCLTVARSGDGKDMADRVALRAIHEFQREVGQAWLREVEVYEQAEQECPQACVPSPCPLPAGRRHHYRGSAPILCRRCRRARRVFD
;
A
#
# COMPACT_ATOMS: atom_id res chain seq x y z
N MET A 1 13.52 17.24 21.74
CA MET A 1 14.17 16.20 20.91
C MET A 1 14.16 14.90 21.71
N SER A 2 13.65 13.83 21.12
CA SER A 2 13.22 12.61 21.80
C SER A 2 14.37 11.94 22.57
N VAL A 3 14.19 11.75 23.87
CA VAL A 3 15.08 11.01 24.80
C VAL A 3 15.38 9.59 24.30
N ILE A 4 14.53 9.05 23.42
CA ILE A 4 14.68 7.73 22.81
C ILE A 4 15.82 7.72 21.77
N ALA A 5 16.06 8.84 21.08
CA ALA A 5 17.10 8.93 20.04
C ALA A 5 18.51 9.14 20.61
N GLU A 6 18.63 9.62 21.85
CA GLU A 6 19.93 9.86 22.50
C GLU A 6 20.50 8.58 23.14
N ALA A 7 19.62 7.65 23.53
CA ALA A 7 20.01 6.36 24.11
C ALA A 7 20.72 5.42 23.10
N THR A 8 20.41 5.53 21.81
CA THR A 8 20.99 4.65 20.76
C THR A 8 22.39 5.06 20.34
N ARG A 9 22.86 6.27 20.67
CA ARG A 9 24.18 6.78 20.24
C ARG A 9 25.35 6.39 21.16
N LYS A 10 25.05 5.83 22.35
CA LYS A 10 26.05 5.40 23.36
C LYS A 10 26.35 3.90 23.34
N LEU A 11 25.95 3.18 22.29
CA LEU A 11 26.32 1.78 22.12
C LEU A 11 27.75 1.73 21.55
N ASP A 12 28.73 1.73 22.45
CA ASP A 12 30.13 1.45 22.13
C ASP A 12 30.25 0.12 21.36
N HIS A 13 30.94 0.16 20.22
CA HIS A 13 31.11 -0.97 19.29
C HIS A 13 31.96 -2.14 19.83
N THR A 14 32.38 -2.10 21.09
CA THR A 14 33.33 -3.04 21.70
C THR A 14 32.68 -4.18 22.48
N ALA A 15 31.36 -4.18 22.66
CA ALA A 15 30.66 -5.18 23.46
C ALA A 15 30.19 -6.36 22.60
N CYS A 16 31.08 -7.34 22.41
CA CYS A 16 30.84 -8.59 21.69
C CYS A 16 29.57 -9.32 22.18
N GLY A 17 28.60 -9.51 21.29
CA GLY A 17 27.57 -10.58 21.21
C GLY A 17 26.68 -10.92 22.42
N ALA A 18 27.26 -11.21 23.58
CA ALA A 18 26.55 -11.70 24.76
C ALA A 18 25.98 -10.57 25.63
N SER A 19 26.73 -9.48 25.81
CA SER A 19 26.38 -8.45 26.81
C SER A 19 25.21 -7.54 26.44
N ILE A 20 24.90 -7.37 25.15
CA ILE A 20 23.79 -6.50 24.71
C ILE A 20 22.44 -7.16 25.05
N LEU A 21 22.32 -8.47 24.79
CA LEU A 21 21.11 -9.22 25.12
C LEU A 21 20.93 -9.33 26.64
N ASP A 22 22.02 -9.54 27.39
CA ASP A 22 21.98 -9.55 28.86
C ASP A 22 21.62 -8.18 29.44
N SER A 23 22.16 -7.10 28.86
CA SER A 23 21.85 -5.72 29.29
C SER A 23 20.42 -5.32 28.93
N LEU A 24 19.91 -5.77 27.78
CA LEU A 24 18.52 -5.60 27.37
C LEU A 24 17.58 -6.41 28.26
N ALA A 25 17.93 -7.66 28.59
CA ALA A 25 17.16 -8.50 29.50
C ALA A 25 17.13 -7.90 30.92
N ALA A 26 18.26 -7.39 31.43
CA ALA A 26 18.34 -6.72 32.71
C ALA A 26 17.49 -5.43 32.76
N ARG A 27 17.56 -4.61 31.70
CA ARG A 27 16.73 -3.37 31.60
C ARG A 27 15.26 -3.68 31.38
N ALA A 28 14.93 -4.67 30.55
CA ALA A 28 13.56 -5.14 30.38
C ALA A 28 13.00 -5.66 31.71
N GLY A 29 13.81 -6.41 32.48
CA GLY A 29 13.47 -6.86 33.84
C GLY A 29 13.16 -5.71 34.79
N GLN A 30 13.87 -4.57 34.70
CA GLN A 30 13.57 -3.38 35.52
C GLN A 30 12.24 -2.69 35.15
N HIS A 31 11.78 -2.85 33.90
CA HIS A 31 10.49 -2.32 33.44
C HIS A 31 9.33 -3.30 33.59
N LEU A 32 9.62 -4.61 33.62
CA LEU A 32 8.64 -5.69 33.74
C LEU A 32 8.45 -6.15 35.19
N ALA A 33 9.42 -5.88 36.07
CA ALA A 33 9.28 -6.14 37.50
C ALA A 33 8.22 -5.21 38.10
N PRO A 34 7.32 -5.75 38.94
CA PRO A 34 6.30 -4.97 39.60
C PRO A 34 6.96 -3.85 40.43
N ARG A 35 6.50 -2.61 40.25
CA ARG A 35 7.10 -1.42 40.89
C ARG A 35 6.78 -1.36 42.38
N THR A 36 5.71 -2.03 42.80
CA THR A 36 5.30 -2.20 44.19
C THR A 36 4.88 -3.66 44.44
N PRO A 37 4.87 -4.14 45.71
CA PRO A 37 4.36 -5.47 46.04
C PRO A 37 2.88 -5.67 45.64
N GLU A 38 2.13 -4.59 45.55
CA GLU A 38 0.72 -4.57 45.14
C GLU A 38 0.56 -4.78 43.62
N ASP A 39 1.59 -4.44 42.82
CA ASP A 39 1.62 -4.69 41.37
C ASP A 39 2.04 -6.14 41.04
N ALA A 40 2.51 -6.91 42.02
CA ALA A 40 3.00 -8.26 41.81
C ALA A 40 1.84 -9.22 41.55
N LEU A 41 1.63 -9.54 40.27
CA LEU A 41 0.62 -10.52 39.87
C LEU A 41 1.00 -11.90 40.41
N GLU A 42 0.03 -12.60 41.01
CA GLU A 42 0.18 -14.00 41.42
C GLU A 42 0.74 -14.85 40.26
N PRO A 43 1.73 -15.74 40.51
CA PRO A 43 2.23 -16.65 39.49
C PRO A 43 1.13 -17.60 39.03
N LEU A 44 0.69 -17.45 37.79
CA LEU A 44 -0.33 -18.31 37.18
C LEU A 44 0.32 -19.34 36.23
N PRO A 45 -0.28 -20.53 36.06
CA PRO A 45 0.13 -21.43 35.00
C PRO A 45 -0.02 -20.73 33.63
N LEU A 46 0.91 -20.99 32.70
CA LEU A 46 1.03 -20.25 31.43
C LEU A 46 -0.30 -20.01 30.69
N PRO A 47 -1.20 -21.00 30.54
CA PRO A 47 -2.50 -20.76 29.88
C PRO A 47 -3.40 -19.75 30.62
N ALA A 48 -3.34 -19.71 31.95
CA ALA A 48 -4.10 -18.75 32.75
C ALA A 48 -3.46 -17.36 32.75
N ALA A 49 -2.13 -17.28 32.74
CA ALA A 49 -1.39 -16.03 32.58
C ALA A 49 -1.69 -15.37 31.22
N ILE A 50 -1.73 -16.15 30.13
CA ILE A 50 -2.10 -15.67 28.80
C ILE A 50 -3.52 -15.10 28.81
N ARG A 51 -4.52 -15.85 29.32
CA ARG A 51 -5.91 -15.36 29.40
C ARG A 51 -6.03 -14.07 30.21
N ARG A 52 -5.31 -13.97 31.33
CA ARG A 52 -5.29 -12.74 32.15
C ARG A 52 -4.68 -11.58 31.38
N ALA A 53 -3.56 -11.81 30.69
CA ALA A 53 -2.93 -10.80 29.85
C ALA A 53 -3.86 -10.36 28.71
N GLU A 54 -4.57 -11.29 28.06
CA GLU A 54 -5.58 -10.96 27.04
C GLU A 54 -6.67 -10.04 27.57
N VAL A 55 -7.18 -10.29 28.78
CA VAL A 55 -8.21 -9.43 29.40
C VAL A 55 -7.65 -8.05 29.74
N LEU A 56 -6.45 -7.98 30.34
CA LEU A 56 -5.83 -6.72 30.76
C LEU A 56 -5.34 -5.86 29.59
N LEU A 57 -4.85 -6.49 28.52
CA LEU A 57 -4.34 -5.82 27.33
C LEU A 57 -5.42 -5.54 26.30
N LYS A 58 -6.66 -6.02 26.53
CA LYS A 58 -7.78 -5.68 25.66
C LYS A 58 -8.03 -4.17 25.79
N PRO A 59 -7.83 -3.38 24.73
CA PRO A 59 -8.08 -1.96 24.80
C PRO A 59 -9.55 -1.74 25.18
N GLU A 60 -9.80 -0.77 26.04
CA GLU A 60 -11.13 -0.19 26.24
C GLU A 60 -11.49 0.52 24.94
N ILE A 61 -11.99 -0.23 23.97
CA ILE A 61 -12.66 0.35 22.82
C ILE A 61 -13.97 0.89 23.38
N ASP A 62 -14.11 2.21 23.44
CA ASP A 62 -15.35 2.87 23.82
C ASP A 62 -16.50 2.18 23.08
N ALA A 63 -17.31 1.41 23.81
CA ALA A 63 -18.44 0.69 23.24
C ALA A 63 -19.51 1.63 22.65
N GLY A 64 -19.35 2.95 22.88
CA GLY A 64 -20.13 4.03 22.31
C GLY A 64 -19.51 4.72 21.10
N SER A 65 -18.42 4.22 20.50
CA SER A 65 -18.00 4.74 19.20
C SER A 65 -19.08 4.43 18.16
N ASP A 66 -19.62 5.46 17.51
CA ASP A 66 -20.68 5.40 16.49
C ASP A 66 -20.25 4.55 15.27
N GLY A 67 -20.15 3.23 15.43
CA GLY A 67 -19.78 2.28 14.40
C GLY A 67 -18.58 2.70 13.54
N TYR A 68 -18.58 2.25 12.29
CA TYR A 68 -17.68 2.80 11.28
C TYR A 68 -18.27 4.13 10.77
N PRO A 69 -17.48 5.22 10.71
CA PRO A 69 -17.98 6.55 10.38
C PRO A 69 -18.25 6.69 8.87
N THR A 70 -19.35 6.10 8.40
CA THR A 70 -19.67 6.08 6.97
C THR A 70 -19.89 7.48 6.40
N ASP A 71 -20.42 8.41 7.20
CA ASP A 71 -20.62 9.82 6.79
C ASP A 71 -19.31 10.54 6.48
N ALA A 72 -18.20 10.13 7.13
CA ALA A 72 -16.88 10.70 6.88
C ALA A 72 -16.29 10.28 5.53
N LEU A 73 -16.89 9.29 4.84
CA LEU A 73 -16.49 8.90 3.48
C LEU A 73 -16.92 9.92 2.42
N GLY A 74 -17.75 10.90 2.78
CA GLY A 74 -18.21 11.95 1.87
C GLY A 74 -18.93 11.34 0.65
N PRO A 75 -18.45 11.58 -0.59
CA PRO A 75 -19.12 11.07 -1.80
C PRO A 75 -19.25 9.54 -1.87
N LEU A 76 -18.45 8.80 -1.11
CA LEU A 76 -18.48 7.34 -1.08
C LEU A 76 -19.45 6.77 -0.03
N ALA A 77 -20.05 7.61 0.82
CA ALA A 77 -20.88 7.16 1.93
C ALA A 77 -22.08 6.33 1.47
N GLN A 78 -22.88 6.87 0.53
CA GLN A 78 -24.09 6.19 0.06
C GLN A 78 -23.78 4.84 -0.60
N VAL A 79 -22.79 4.80 -1.51
CA VAL A 79 -22.42 3.55 -2.19
C VAL A 79 -21.85 2.51 -1.22
N ALA A 80 -21.14 2.92 -0.18
CA ALA A 80 -20.67 2.03 0.87
C ALA A 80 -21.83 1.46 1.70
N CYS A 81 -22.82 2.28 2.06
CA CYS A 81 -24.06 1.83 2.72
C CYS A 81 -24.83 0.84 1.85
N ASP A 82 -25.02 1.15 0.57
CA ASP A 82 -25.75 0.31 -0.38
C ASP A 82 -25.08 -1.05 -0.57
N LEU A 83 -23.74 -1.06 -0.66
CA LEU A 83 -22.96 -2.31 -0.73
C LEU A 83 -23.05 -3.10 0.57
N ALA A 84 -22.90 -2.44 1.74
CA ALA A 84 -23.03 -3.10 3.03
C ALA A 84 -24.40 -3.77 3.17
N TYR A 85 -25.47 -3.08 2.79
CA TYR A 85 -26.83 -3.61 2.80
C TYR A 85 -27.03 -4.73 1.76
N GLY A 86 -26.64 -4.51 0.50
CA GLY A 86 -26.89 -5.47 -0.59
C GLY A 86 -26.05 -6.75 -0.51
N ALA A 87 -24.79 -6.64 -0.07
CA ALA A 87 -23.88 -7.77 0.06
C ALA A 87 -23.82 -8.35 1.48
N GLN A 88 -24.55 -7.79 2.44
CA GLN A 88 -24.57 -8.21 3.85
C GLN A 88 -23.16 -8.24 4.46
N VAL A 89 -22.34 -7.24 4.12
CA VAL A 89 -20.98 -7.05 4.66
C VAL A 89 -20.97 -5.90 5.66
N SER A 90 -19.96 -5.85 6.53
CA SER A 90 -19.84 -4.74 7.48
C SER A 90 -19.65 -3.39 6.76
N PRO A 91 -20.23 -2.27 7.26
CA PRO A 91 -20.02 -0.94 6.69
C PRO A 91 -18.54 -0.55 6.61
N ALA A 92 -17.74 -0.99 7.59
CA ALA A 92 -16.28 -0.80 7.59
C ALA A 92 -15.62 -1.46 6.39
N MET A 93 -16.02 -2.69 6.05
CA MET A 93 -15.46 -3.42 4.92
C MET A 93 -15.85 -2.79 3.60
N ALA A 94 -17.14 -2.48 3.40
CA ALA A 94 -17.59 -1.78 2.20
C ALA A 94 -16.91 -0.41 2.03
N GLY A 95 -16.83 0.36 3.10
CA GLY A 95 -16.17 1.67 3.11
C GLY A 95 -14.69 1.59 2.79
N GLN A 96 -13.96 0.64 3.38
CA GLN A 96 -12.54 0.42 3.08
C GLN A 96 -12.30 0.00 1.63
N SER A 97 -13.12 -0.92 1.09
CA SER A 97 -12.99 -1.35 -0.32
C SER A 97 -13.20 -0.20 -1.30
N PHE A 98 -14.20 0.66 -1.08
CA PHE A 98 -14.39 1.86 -1.91
C PHE A 98 -13.29 2.89 -1.73
N LEU A 99 -12.80 3.09 -0.51
CA LEU A 99 -11.69 4.01 -0.25
C LEU A 99 -10.39 3.55 -0.93
N ALA A 100 -10.12 2.24 -0.92
CA ALA A 100 -9.00 1.64 -1.65
C ALA A 100 -9.13 1.84 -3.17
N ALA A 101 -10.32 1.61 -3.73
CA ALA A 101 -10.60 1.86 -5.14
C ALA A 101 -10.41 3.35 -5.52
N ALA A 102 -10.87 4.27 -4.66
CA ALA A 102 -10.67 5.71 -4.87
C ALA A 102 -9.20 6.11 -4.80
N ALA A 103 -8.43 5.55 -3.85
CA ALA A 103 -7.00 5.78 -3.75
C ALA A 103 -6.25 5.34 -5.02
N LEU A 104 -6.61 4.17 -5.57
CA LEU A 104 -6.06 3.66 -6.83
C LEU A 104 -6.30 4.63 -8.01
N LEU A 105 -7.45 5.31 -8.04
CA LEU A 105 -7.76 6.30 -9.08
C LEU A 105 -7.07 7.65 -8.84
N ALA A 106 -6.91 8.03 -7.58
CA ALA A 106 -6.35 9.32 -7.18
C ALA A 106 -4.81 9.35 -7.20
N GLN A 107 -4.13 8.21 -6.97
CA GLN A 107 -2.68 8.15 -6.84
C GLN A 107 -1.92 8.68 -8.06
N SER A 108 -2.51 8.57 -9.25
CA SER A 108 -1.92 9.05 -10.51
C SER A 108 -2.06 10.57 -10.73
N ARG A 109 -2.84 11.25 -9.89
CA ARG A 109 -3.25 12.65 -10.13
C ARG A 109 -2.29 13.67 -9.56
N ALA A 110 -1.61 13.36 -8.46
CA ALA A 110 -0.72 14.30 -7.80
C ALA A 110 0.32 13.60 -6.92
N ASN A 111 1.42 14.31 -6.68
CA ASN A 111 2.38 14.00 -5.64
C ASN A 111 2.25 15.04 -4.52
N VAL A 112 2.61 14.65 -3.30
CA VAL A 112 2.62 15.52 -2.12
C VAL A 112 4.04 15.84 -1.69
N ARG A 113 4.21 17.02 -1.09
CA ARG A 113 5.46 17.42 -0.43
C ARG A 113 5.40 17.02 1.03
N THR A 114 6.34 16.21 1.48
CA THR A 114 6.44 15.77 2.86
C THR A 114 7.29 16.74 3.69
N ILE A 115 7.22 16.63 5.02
CA ILE A 115 7.85 17.56 5.98
C ILE A 115 9.38 17.60 5.82
N ASP A 116 9.98 16.49 5.38
CA ASP A 116 11.40 16.34 5.02
C ASP A 116 11.77 17.06 3.69
N GLY A 117 10.83 17.73 3.03
CA GLY A 117 11.02 18.40 1.74
C GLY A 117 10.98 17.46 0.54
N GLY A 118 10.81 16.15 0.76
CA GLY A 118 10.70 15.14 -0.30
C GLY A 118 9.39 15.25 -1.07
N VAL A 119 9.40 14.81 -2.33
CA VAL A 119 8.19 14.64 -3.14
C VAL A 119 7.84 13.15 -3.12
N ARG A 120 6.64 12.81 -2.67
CA ARG A 120 6.14 11.43 -2.58
C ARG A 120 4.81 11.29 -3.33
N PRO A 121 4.55 10.13 -3.95
CA PRO A 121 3.24 9.88 -4.55
C PRO A 121 2.16 9.79 -3.48
N LEU A 122 0.91 10.05 -3.88
CA LEU A 122 -0.26 9.72 -3.08
C LEU A 122 -0.38 8.19 -2.99
N SER A 123 -0.34 7.65 -1.78
CA SER A 123 -0.49 6.22 -1.54
C SER A 123 -1.34 5.99 -0.29
N LEU A 124 -2.29 5.07 -0.37
CA LEU A 124 -3.08 4.60 0.77
C LEU A 124 -2.92 3.09 0.88
N TYR A 125 -2.63 2.61 2.08
CA TYR A 125 -2.53 1.18 2.39
C TYR A 125 -3.71 0.79 3.27
N CYS A 126 -4.59 -0.06 2.75
CA CYS A 126 -5.76 -0.56 3.48
C CYS A 126 -5.50 -2.01 3.94
N LEU A 127 -5.74 -2.30 5.21
CA LEU A 127 -5.64 -3.65 5.77
C LEU A 127 -6.98 -4.02 6.41
N THR A 128 -7.61 -5.07 5.89
CA THR A 128 -8.89 -5.56 6.39
C THR A 128 -8.73 -6.89 7.11
N VAL A 129 -8.99 -6.90 8.41
CA VAL A 129 -9.04 -8.13 9.22
C VAL A 129 -10.47 -8.62 9.29
N ALA A 130 -10.73 -9.79 8.74
CA ALA A 130 -12.03 -10.46 8.80
C ALA A 130 -11.85 -11.99 8.73
N ARG A 131 -12.88 -12.75 9.07
CA ARG A 131 -12.92 -14.22 8.95
C ARG A 131 -13.22 -14.65 7.51
N SER A 132 -13.04 -15.94 7.25
CA SER A 132 -13.47 -16.53 5.97
C SER A 132 -14.99 -16.46 5.88
N GLY A 133 -15.51 -16.04 4.73
CA GLY A 133 -16.95 -15.87 4.51
C GLY A 133 -17.52 -14.51 4.91
N ASP A 134 -16.74 -13.62 5.53
CA ASP A 134 -17.24 -12.30 5.94
C ASP A 134 -17.53 -11.36 4.75
N GLY A 135 -17.11 -11.72 3.53
CA GLY A 135 -17.41 -10.98 2.31
C GLY A 135 -16.33 -10.00 1.84
N LYS A 136 -15.07 -10.21 2.24
CA LYS A 136 -13.91 -9.42 1.79
C LYS A 136 -13.83 -9.35 0.25
N ASP A 137 -13.77 -10.53 -0.37
CA ASP A 137 -13.65 -10.65 -1.83
C ASP A 137 -14.89 -10.09 -2.54
N MET A 138 -16.07 -10.20 -1.94
CA MET A 138 -17.30 -9.64 -2.49
C MET A 138 -17.26 -8.11 -2.50
N ALA A 139 -16.88 -7.50 -1.37
CA ALA A 139 -16.78 -6.06 -1.25
C ALA A 139 -15.74 -5.48 -2.22
N ASP A 140 -14.55 -6.08 -2.26
CA ASP A 140 -13.46 -5.66 -3.17
C ASP A 140 -13.86 -5.84 -4.64
N ARG A 141 -14.51 -6.95 -4.99
CA ARG A 141 -14.98 -7.21 -6.35
C ARG A 141 -15.97 -6.15 -6.83
N VAL A 142 -16.91 -5.72 -5.98
CA VAL A 142 -17.88 -4.69 -6.36
C VAL A 142 -17.19 -3.33 -6.48
N ALA A 143 -16.37 -2.95 -5.51
CA ALA A 143 -15.69 -1.65 -5.50
C ALA A 143 -14.72 -1.49 -6.69
N LEU A 144 -14.00 -2.54 -7.06
CA LEU A 144 -13.01 -2.52 -8.13
C LEU A 144 -13.55 -2.90 -9.51
N ARG A 145 -14.83 -3.28 -9.64
CA ARG A 145 -15.41 -3.83 -10.89
C ARG A 145 -15.09 -2.98 -12.12
N ALA A 146 -15.41 -1.70 -12.07
CA ALA A 146 -15.22 -0.78 -13.20
C ALA A 146 -13.72 -0.59 -13.54
N ILE A 147 -12.85 -0.63 -12.52
CA ILE A 147 -11.41 -0.54 -12.71
C ILE A 147 -10.89 -1.80 -13.41
N HIS A 148 -11.32 -2.98 -12.97
CA HIS A 148 -10.93 -4.24 -13.60
C HIS A 148 -11.51 -4.38 -15.02
N GLU A 149 -12.71 -3.89 -15.28
CA GLU A 149 -13.27 -3.78 -16.64
C GLU A 149 -12.38 -2.93 -17.54
N PHE A 150 -12.07 -1.71 -17.12
CA PHE A 150 -11.18 -0.83 -17.87
C PHE A 150 -9.78 -1.42 -18.08
N GLN A 151 -9.19 -2.02 -17.05
CA GLN A 151 -7.88 -2.68 -17.14
C GLN A 151 -7.89 -3.83 -18.14
N ARG A 152 -8.96 -4.63 -18.17
CA ARG A 152 -9.10 -5.71 -19.17
C ARG A 152 -9.19 -5.15 -20.58
N GLU A 153 -9.99 -4.12 -20.81
CA GLU A 153 -10.14 -3.50 -22.14
C GLU A 153 -8.82 -2.92 -22.65
N VAL A 154 -8.13 -2.13 -21.81
CA VAL A 154 -6.83 -1.54 -22.15
C VAL A 154 -5.76 -2.63 -22.34
N GLY A 155 -5.76 -3.65 -21.49
CA GLY A 155 -4.83 -4.78 -21.61
C GLY A 155 -5.00 -5.55 -22.91
N GLN A 156 -6.24 -5.78 -23.34
CA GLN A 156 -6.53 -6.43 -24.63
C GLN A 156 -6.11 -5.58 -25.83
N ALA A 157 -6.26 -4.26 -25.75
CA ALA A 157 -5.76 -3.35 -26.78
C ALA A 157 -4.23 -3.38 -26.87
N TRP A 158 -3.56 -3.34 -25.72
CA TRP A 158 -2.11 -3.41 -25.65
C TRP A 158 -1.55 -4.73 -26.20
N LEU A 159 -2.18 -5.88 -25.87
CA LEU A 159 -1.75 -7.18 -26.41
C LEU A 159 -1.81 -7.23 -27.95
N ARG A 160 -2.81 -6.61 -28.57
CA ARG A 160 -2.88 -6.50 -30.04
C ARG A 160 -1.76 -5.64 -30.61
N GLU A 161 -1.41 -4.54 -29.94
CA GLU A 161 -0.29 -3.69 -30.35
C GLU A 161 1.05 -4.44 -30.26
N VAL A 162 1.23 -5.27 -29.22
CA VAL A 162 2.41 -6.12 -29.04
C VAL A 162 2.51 -7.16 -30.14
N GLU A 163 1.42 -7.83 -30.50
CA GLU A 163 1.43 -8.85 -31.57
C GLU A 163 1.84 -8.26 -32.92
N VAL A 164 1.31 -7.07 -33.28
CA VAL A 164 1.71 -6.36 -34.51
C VAL A 164 3.20 -6.00 -34.48
N TYR A 165 3.70 -5.56 -33.33
CA TYR A 165 5.11 -5.25 -33.17
C TYR A 165 5.99 -6.50 -33.35
N GLU A 166 5.62 -7.62 -32.72
CA GLU A 166 6.35 -8.89 -32.81
C GLU A 166 6.36 -9.45 -34.24
N GLN A 167 5.24 -9.35 -34.96
CA GLN A 167 5.15 -9.74 -36.38
C GLN A 167 6.06 -8.85 -37.24
N ALA A 168 6.03 -7.54 -37.04
CA ALA A 168 6.89 -6.61 -37.77
C ALA A 168 8.39 -6.84 -37.50
N GLU A 169 8.77 -7.23 -36.28
CA GLU A 169 10.15 -7.63 -35.97
C GLU A 169 10.55 -8.93 -36.69
N GLN A 170 9.66 -9.92 -36.75
CA GLN A 170 9.92 -11.20 -37.44
C GLN A 170 10.03 -11.04 -38.96
N GLU A 171 9.27 -10.12 -39.54
CA GLU A 171 9.24 -9.86 -40.99
C GLU A 171 10.40 -8.99 -41.48
N CYS A 172 11.17 -8.36 -40.59
CA CYS A 172 12.27 -7.46 -40.96
C CYS A 172 13.64 -8.18 -40.85
N PRO A 173 14.27 -8.64 -41.95
CA PRO A 173 15.59 -9.23 -41.92
C PRO A 173 16.62 -8.10 -41.76
N GLN A 174 17.18 -7.97 -40.55
CA GLN A 174 18.38 -7.19 -40.20
C GLN A 174 18.72 -5.99 -41.11
N ALA A 175 18.06 -4.83 -40.89
CA ALA A 175 18.68 -3.51 -41.16
C ALA A 175 17.88 -2.30 -40.61
N CYS A 176 16.61 -2.45 -40.25
CA CYS A 176 15.82 -1.35 -39.69
C CYS A 176 15.23 -1.79 -38.36
N VAL A 177 15.91 -1.52 -37.25
CA VAL A 177 15.30 -1.64 -35.93
C VAL A 177 14.25 -0.52 -35.86
N PRO A 178 12.93 -0.82 -35.85
CA PRO A 178 11.96 0.21 -35.55
C PRO A 178 12.28 0.74 -34.15
N SER A 179 12.41 2.06 -34.00
CA SER A 179 12.51 2.66 -32.68
C SER A 179 11.32 2.16 -31.86
N PRO A 180 11.52 1.70 -30.60
CA PRO A 180 10.42 1.20 -29.80
C PRO A 180 9.30 2.24 -29.78
N CYS A 181 8.06 1.78 -30.01
CA CYS A 181 6.88 2.62 -29.94
C CYS A 181 6.96 3.43 -28.63
N PRO A 182 6.81 4.76 -28.66
CA PRO A 182 6.47 5.47 -27.46
C PRO A 182 5.14 4.87 -27.00
N LEU A 183 5.10 4.38 -25.76
CA LEU A 183 3.85 4.07 -25.06
C LEU A 183 2.80 5.12 -25.43
N PRO A 184 1.53 4.74 -25.64
CA PRO A 184 0.49 5.68 -26.05
C PRO A 184 0.58 6.91 -25.15
N ALA A 185 0.58 8.10 -25.78
CA ALA A 185 0.72 9.39 -25.11
C ALA A 185 -0.52 9.67 -24.23
N GLY A 186 -0.71 8.87 -23.19
CA GLY A 186 -1.57 9.17 -22.06
C GLY A 186 -1.00 10.38 -21.36
N ARG A 187 -1.84 11.41 -21.21
CA ARG A 187 -1.61 12.68 -20.50
C ARG A 187 -0.30 12.68 -19.71
N ARG A 188 0.72 13.35 -20.27
CA ARG A 188 1.99 13.74 -19.63
C ARG A 188 2.18 13.12 -18.23
N HIS A 189 2.58 11.86 -18.16
CA HIS A 189 3.18 11.37 -16.93
C HIS A 189 4.43 12.20 -16.70
N HIS A 190 4.45 13.00 -15.64
CA HIS A 190 5.59 13.82 -15.22
C HIS A 190 6.80 12.98 -14.75
N TYR A 191 6.92 11.72 -15.17
CA TYR A 191 8.18 10.98 -15.10
C TYR A 191 9.15 11.54 -16.14
N ARG A 192 9.90 12.55 -15.70
CA ARG A 192 10.99 13.18 -16.43
C ARG A 192 12.12 12.16 -16.59
N GLY A 193 12.13 11.41 -17.69
CA GLY A 193 13.25 10.50 -17.95
C GLY A 193 13.09 9.55 -19.13
N SER A 194 12.87 10.05 -20.35
CA SER A 194 13.40 9.45 -21.59
C SER A 194 12.90 10.21 -22.82
N ALA A 195 13.81 10.88 -23.52
CA ALA A 195 13.57 11.32 -24.89
C ALA A 195 13.81 10.13 -25.84
N PRO A 196 12.99 9.88 -26.87
CA PRO A 196 13.32 8.87 -27.86
C PRO A 196 14.52 9.36 -28.69
N ILE A 197 15.63 8.64 -28.58
CA ILE A 197 16.83 8.85 -29.38
C ILE A 197 16.55 8.27 -30.77
N LEU A 198 16.07 9.10 -31.69
CA LEU A 198 15.97 8.71 -33.10
C LEU A 198 17.37 8.47 -33.70
N CYS A 199 17.56 7.28 -34.28
CA CYS A 199 18.76 6.92 -35.02
C CYS A 199 19.04 7.92 -36.17
N ARG A 200 20.32 8.31 -36.34
CA ARG A 200 20.78 9.31 -37.33
C ARG A 200 20.37 8.99 -38.78
N ARG A 201 20.04 7.74 -39.12
CA ARG A 201 19.68 7.31 -40.48
C ARG A 201 18.24 7.68 -40.86
N CYS A 202 17.28 7.68 -39.91
CA CYS A 202 15.89 8.11 -40.16
C CYS A 202 15.72 9.62 -40.34
N ARG A 203 16.64 10.45 -39.82
CA ARG A 203 16.64 11.90 -40.10
C ARG A 203 16.93 12.24 -41.57
N ARG A 204 17.57 11.32 -42.31
CA ARG A 204 17.97 11.57 -43.71
C ARG A 204 16.84 11.27 -44.70
N ALA A 205 16.01 10.28 -44.44
CA ALA A 205 14.86 9.94 -45.30
C ALA A 205 13.79 11.06 -45.33
N ARG A 206 13.67 11.84 -44.25
CA ARG A 206 12.74 12.99 -44.19
C ARG A 206 13.20 14.24 -44.95
N ARG A 207 14.46 14.31 -45.42
CA ARG A 207 14.94 15.45 -46.23
C ARG A 207 14.93 15.18 -47.74
N VAL A 208 14.52 13.99 -48.16
CA VAL A 208 14.49 13.61 -49.59
C VAL A 208 13.06 13.70 -50.15
N PHE A 209 12.08 14.01 -49.30
CA PHE A 209 10.67 14.16 -49.66
C PHE A 209 10.06 15.50 -49.21
N ASP A 210 10.88 16.55 -49.09
CA ASP A 210 10.47 17.97 -49.07
C ASP A 210 11.32 18.74 -50.10
#